data_AF-A4C9Z6-F1
#
_entry.id   AF-A4C9Z6-F1
#
_cell.length_a   1.000
_cell.length_b   1.000
_cell.length_c   1.000
_cell.angle_alpha   90.00
_cell.angle_beta   90.00
_cell.angle_gamma   90.00
#
_symmetry.space_group_name_H-M   'P 1'
#
loop_
_entity.id
_entity.type
_entity.pdbx_description
1 polymer ?
#
loop_
_entity_poly.entity_id
_entity_poly.type
_entity_poly.pdbx_seq_one_letter_code
_entity_poly.pdbx_strand_id
1 'polypeptide(L)' 'MKVKTLMIATFSLIVVGTVAEGYNLAHHEEMALSKCKTEHNIDYVDSKGFKCKTTQTP' A
#
# COMPACT_ATOMS: atom_id res chain seq x y z
N MET A 1 -11.20 -18.94 28.94
CA MET A 1 -9.97 -19.18 28.16
C MET A 1 -10.20 -19.08 26.65
N LYS A 2 -11.19 -19.78 26.07
CA LYS A 2 -11.51 -19.76 24.62
C LYS A 2 -11.65 -18.35 24.00
N VAL A 3 -12.34 -17.42 24.68
CA VAL A 3 -12.52 -16.02 24.20
C VAL A 3 -11.21 -15.22 24.24
N LYS A 4 -10.36 -15.43 25.24
CA LYS A 4 -9.06 -14.73 25.34
C LYS A 4 -8.12 -15.17 24.22
N THR A 5 -8.08 -16.47 23.90
CA THR A 5 -7.29 -17.00 22.78
C THR A 5 -7.80 -16.49 21.43
N LEU A 6 -9.12 -16.43 21.23
CA LEU A 6 -9.70 -15.88 20.00
C LEU A 6 -9.35 -14.41 19.82
N MET A 7 -9.49 -13.59 20.87
CA MET A 7 -9.15 -12.16 20.82
C MET A 7 -7.67 -11.92 20.49
N ILE A 8 -6.77 -12.70 21.09
CA ILE A 8 -5.33 -12.61 20.80
C ILE A 8 -5.06 -12.97 19.33
N ALA A 9 -5.65 -14.06 18.84
CA ALA A 9 -5.47 -14.47 17.45
C ALA A 9 -6.00 -13.40 16.46
N THR A 10 -7.18 -12.83 16.73
CA THR A 10 -7.74 -11.75 15.90
C THR A 10 -6.87 -10.50 15.95
N PHE A 11 -6.38 -10.10 17.12
CA PHE A 11 -5.50 -8.95 17.26
C PHE A 11 -4.20 -9.13 16.48
N SER A 12 -3.56 -10.31 16.59
CA SER A 12 -2.35 -10.64 15.84
C SER A 12 -2.57 -10.58 14.34
N LEU A 13 -3.70 -11.08 13.83
CA LEU A 13 -4.03 -11.01 12.40
C LEU A 13 -4.22 -9.57 11.91
N ILE A 14 -4.84 -8.71 12.71
CA ILE A 14 -5.01 -7.28 12.37
C ILE A 14 -3.64 -6.57 12.31
N VAL A 15 -2.75 -6.84 13.27
CA VAL A 15 -1.41 -6.25 13.29
C VAL A 15 -0.61 -6.69 12.06
N VAL A 16 -0.61 -7.98 11.73
CA VAL A 16 0.11 -8.48 10.54
C VAL A 16 -0.49 -7.91 9.25
N GLY A 17 -1.83 -7.84 9.15
CA GLY A 17 -2.51 -7.30 7.98
C GLY A 17 -2.19 -5.82 7.73
N THR A 18 -2.24 -4.99 8.78
CA THR A 18 -1.93 -3.55 8.69
C THR A 18 -0.46 -3.29 8.34
N VAL A 19 0.47 -4.08 8.89
CA VAL A 19 1.89 -3.98 8.53
C VAL A 19 2.10 -4.36 7.05
N ALA A 20 1.47 -5.43 6.56
CA ALA A 20 1.57 -5.84 5.16
C ALA A 20 1.03 -4.77 4.19
N GLU A 21 -0.10 -4.14 4.51
CA GLU A 21 -0.64 -3.03 3.72
C GLU A 21 0.33 -1.84 3.66
N GLY A 22 0.97 -1.49 4.79
CA GLY A 22 1.97 -0.43 4.84
C GLY A 22 3.22 -0.72 4.00
N TYR A 23 3.74 -1.95 4.06
CA TYR A 23 4.89 -2.37 3.23
C TYR A 23 4.56 -2.32 1.74
N ASN A 24 3.37 -2.81 1.36
CA ASN A 24 2.96 -2.76 -0.04
C ASN A 24 2.78 -1.32 -0.53
N LEU A 25 2.19 -0.44 0.30
CA LEU A 25 2.04 0.97 -0.03
C LEU A 25 3.39 1.65 -0.26
N ALA A 26 4.34 1.50 0.68
CA ALA A 26 5.67 2.08 0.55
C ALA A 26 6.39 1.58 -0.72
N HIS A 27 6.28 0.28 -1.00
CA HIS A 27 6.86 -0.30 -2.22
C HIS A 27 6.20 0.25 -3.50
N HIS A 28 4.89 0.45 -3.50
CA HIS A 28 4.18 1.04 -4.63
C HIS A 28 4.49 2.53 -4.80
N GLU A 29 4.72 3.28 -3.72
CA GLU A 29 5.20 4.67 -3.77
C GLU A 29 6.58 4.76 -4.42
N GLU A 30 7.53 3.92 -4.01
CA GLU A 30 8.87 3.85 -4.62
C GLU A 30 8.80 3.51 -6.13
N MET A 31 7.97 2.53 -6.50
CA MET A 31 7.77 2.18 -7.91
C MET A 31 7.06 3.28 -8.69
N ALA A 32 6.10 3.98 -8.10
CA ALA A 32 5.39 5.09 -8.73
C ALA A 32 6.33 6.26 -9.02
N LEU A 33 7.16 6.64 -8.04
CA LEU A 33 8.22 7.64 -8.20
C LEU A 33 9.18 7.27 -9.34
N SER A 34 9.63 6.02 -9.38
CA SER A 34 10.53 5.50 -10.42
C SER A 34 9.89 5.52 -11.82
N LYS A 35 8.62 5.14 -11.94
CA LYS A 35 7.93 4.99 -13.24
C LYS A 35 7.35 6.30 -13.75
N CYS A 36 6.75 7.11 -12.88
CA CYS A 36 6.15 8.40 -13.24
C CYS A 36 7.17 9.55 -13.29
N LYS A 37 8.43 9.27 -12.92
CA LYS A 37 9.60 10.18 -12.87
C LYS A 37 9.55 11.24 -11.77
N THR A 38 8.37 11.78 -11.47
CA THR A 38 8.16 12.82 -10.45
C THR A 38 6.86 12.56 -9.70
N GLU A 39 6.77 12.98 -8.43
CA GLU A 39 5.53 12.91 -7.64
C GLU A 39 4.35 13.63 -8.30
N HIS A 40 4.61 14.76 -8.96
CA HIS A 40 3.56 15.52 -9.66
C HIS A 40 2.88 14.73 -10.79
N ASN A 41 3.55 13.73 -11.35
CA ASN A 41 3.03 12.87 -12.40
C ASN A 41 2.32 11.62 -11.86
N ILE A 42 2.23 11.43 -10.54
CA ILE A 42 1.46 10.35 -9.92
C ILE A 42 -0.01 10.82 -9.82
N ASP A 43 -0.93 10.01 -10.34
CA ASP A 43 -2.39 10.22 -10.27
C ASP A 43 -2.92 9.66 -8.95
N TYR A 44 -2.57 8.41 -8.66
CA TYR A 44 -2.79 7.77 -7.36
C TYR A 44 -1.72 6.70 -7.07
N VAL A 45 -1.56 6.39 -5.79
CA VAL A 45 -0.79 5.26 -5.28
C VAL A 45 -1.50 4.68 -4.04
N ASP A 46 -1.60 3.36 -3.96
CA ASP A 46 -2.18 2.63 -2.84
C ASP A 46 -1.41 1.32 -2.58
N SER A 47 -1.87 0.53 -1.60
CA SER A 47 -1.25 -0.77 -1.24
C SER A 47 -1.45 -1.88 -2.29
N LYS A 48 -2.14 -1.59 -3.41
CA LYS A 48 -2.39 -2.52 -4.51
C LYS A 48 -1.68 -2.11 -5.80
N GLY A 49 -1.32 -0.84 -5.95
CA GLY A 49 -0.63 -0.33 -7.13
C GLY A 49 -0.60 1.19 -7.23
N PHE A 50 -0.32 1.68 -8.43
CA PHE A 50 -0.26 3.11 -8.72
C PHE A 50 -0.62 3.37 -10.17
N LYS A 51 -0.91 4.64 -10.48
CA LYS A 51 -1.13 5.11 -11.85
C LYS A 51 -0.42 6.43 -12.07
N CYS A 52 0.28 6.54 -13.19
CA CYS A 52 0.81 7.82 -13.64
C CYS A 52 -0.29 8.61 -14.36
N LYS A 53 -0.28 9.93 -14.18
CA LYS A 53 -1.03 10.84 -15.05
C LYS A 53 -0.62 10.55 -16.48
N THR A 54 -1.59 10.36 -17.36
CA THR A 54 -1.33 10.28 -18.79
C THR A 54 -0.63 11.56 -19.21
N THR A 55 0.67 11.49 -19.49
CA THR A 55 1.33 12.52 -20.28
C THR A 55 0.69 12.43 -21.66
N GLN A 56 -0.35 13.23 -21.90
CA GLN A 56 -0.80 13.50 -23.25
C GLN A 56 0.34 14.25 -23.93
N THR A 57 1.27 13.50 -24.50
CA THR A 57 2.13 14.03 -25.56
C THR A 57 1.25 14.02 -26.81
N PRO A 58 0.99 15.17 -27.45
CA PRO A 58 0.30 15.21 -28.74
C PRO A 58 1.07 14.43 -29.82
#